data_AF-A0A955EAE8-F1
#
_entry.id   AF-A0A955EAE8-F1
#
_cell.length_a   1.000
_cell.length_b   1.000
_cell.length_c   1.000
_cell.angle_alpha   90.00
_cell.angle_beta   90.00
_cell.angle_gamma   90.00
#
_symmetry.space_group_name_H-M   'P 1'
#
loop_
_entity.id
_entity.type
_entity.pdbx_description
1 polymer ?
#
loop_
_entity_poly.entity_id
_entity_poly.type
_entity_poly.pdbx_seq_one_letter_code
_entity_poly.pdbx_strand_id
1 'polypeptide(L)'
;PMQTLIKASPRETLDLSGAEDPGKQLTYSPCEGLIHKYELGLLYVAATCSAHCRFCYREELIGRKEIVREDGTTAPKGLAQLGEISRYIKEHNRLVAGNGGRHPETGRERLREILMSGGDPMVLGNKNIAAWLAGLAEAGIENIRIGTKELAFYPERFDPTFFAMLDAFHRAYPEVNLRMMVHFNHPDEFLRKAPDGSYIDNPKGGLEWIPATRRAVKELARRDWISI
;
A
#
# COMPACT_ATOMS: atom_id res chain seq x y z
N PRO A 1 15.70 -18.41 6.95
CA PRO A 1 14.73 -17.83 5.98
C PRO A 1 14.08 -16.53 6.47
N MET A 2 13.35 -16.51 7.60
CA MET A 2 12.72 -15.26 8.06
C MET A 2 13.72 -14.16 8.45
N GLN A 3 14.85 -14.52 9.07
CA GLN A 3 15.85 -13.54 9.49
C GLN A 3 16.38 -12.72 8.31
N THR A 4 16.55 -13.30 7.12
CA THR A 4 17.03 -12.56 5.95
C THR A 4 15.99 -11.57 5.40
N LEU A 5 14.73 -11.67 5.81
CA LEU A 5 13.70 -10.71 5.39
C LEU A 5 13.80 -9.39 6.16
N ILE A 6 14.25 -9.39 7.42
CA ILE A 6 14.18 -8.20 8.30
C ILE A 6 15.51 -7.85 9.00
N LYS A 7 16.40 -8.83 9.21
CA LYS A 7 17.68 -8.60 9.89
C LYS A 7 18.70 -8.14 8.86
N ALA A 8 19.23 -6.95 9.05
CA ALA A 8 20.27 -6.39 8.20
C ALA A 8 21.52 -7.29 8.16
N SER A 9 22.15 -7.34 7.00
CA SER A 9 23.43 -8.01 6.78
C SER A 9 24.51 -7.01 6.33
N PRO A 10 25.78 -7.17 6.75
CA PRO A 10 26.88 -6.38 6.19
C PRO A 10 27.00 -6.44 4.66
N ARG A 11 26.48 -7.51 4.03
CA ARG A 11 26.46 -7.63 2.57
C ARG A 11 25.74 -6.47 1.88
N GLU A 12 24.71 -5.94 2.52
CA GLU A 12 23.90 -4.82 1.99
C GLU A 12 24.69 -3.50 1.93
N THR A 13 25.84 -3.41 2.61
CA THR A 13 26.75 -2.26 2.50
C THR A 13 27.89 -2.45 1.50
N LEU A 14 28.12 -3.69 1.04
CA LEU A 14 29.25 -4.04 0.17
C LEU A 14 28.83 -4.22 -1.29
N ASP A 15 27.58 -4.60 -1.53
CA ASP A 15 26.99 -4.69 -2.86
C ASP A 15 26.26 -3.38 -3.20
N LEU A 16 26.92 -2.52 -3.97
CA LEU A 16 26.38 -1.24 -4.45
C LEU A 16 25.77 -1.35 -5.85
N SER A 17 25.52 -2.58 -6.35
CA SER A 17 24.85 -2.76 -7.63
C SER A 17 23.37 -2.31 -7.54
N GLY A 18 22.83 -1.83 -8.66
CA GLY A 18 21.44 -1.37 -8.75
C GLY A 18 21.32 0.10 -9.14
N ALA A 19 20.18 0.70 -8.81
CA ALA A 19 19.86 2.10 -9.04
C ALA A 19 19.14 2.67 -7.82
N GLU A 20 19.28 3.96 -7.56
CA GLU A 20 18.63 4.62 -6.40
C GLU A 20 17.10 4.66 -6.55
N ASP A 21 16.58 4.94 -7.75
CA ASP A 21 15.16 4.88 -8.09
C ASP A 21 14.91 3.92 -9.27
N PRO A 22 14.98 2.60 -9.04
CA PRO A 22 14.85 1.61 -10.11
C PRO A 22 13.47 1.64 -10.77
N GLY A 23 12.46 2.21 -10.08
CA GLY A 23 11.09 2.35 -10.57
C GLY A 23 10.82 3.66 -11.32
N LYS A 24 11.80 4.58 -11.39
CA LYS A 24 11.63 5.96 -11.85
C LYS A 24 10.35 6.57 -11.26
N GLN A 25 10.18 6.42 -9.95
CA GLN A 25 8.98 6.78 -9.23
C GLN A 25 8.73 8.30 -9.27
N LEU A 26 9.80 9.11 -9.35
CA LEU A 26 9.72 10.57 -9.40
C LEU A 26 9.32 11.12 -10.78
N THR A 27 9.78 10.49 -11.87
CA THR A 27 9.49 10.91 -13.25
C THR A 27 7.98 10.95 -13.56
N TYR A 28 7.18 10.21 -12.80
CA TYR A 28 5.73 10.13 -12.97
C TYR A 28 4.96 10.75 -11.80
N SER A 29 5.54 11.72 -11.10
CA SER A 29 4.97 12.34 -9.91
C SER A 29 4.40 13.73 -10.21
N PRO A 30 3.11 13.87 -10.62
CA PRO A 30 2.52 15.18 -10.93
C PRO A 30 2.35 16.08 -9.69
N CYS A 31 2.29 15.48 -8.50
CA CYS A 31 2.35 16.18 -7.22
C CYS A 31 3.05 15.29 -6.19
N GLU A 32 3.46 15.88 -5.07
CA GLU A 32 4.23 15.18 -4.04
C GLU A 32 3.45 13.99 -3.46
N GLY A 33 4.13 12.85 -3.32
CA GLY A 33 3.55 11.63 -2.76
C GLY A 33 2.57 10.87 -3.67
N LEU A 34 2.40 11.26 -4.94
CA LEU A 34 1.58 10.55 -5.93
C LEU A 34 2.40 10.17 -7.15
N ILE A 35 2.42 8.89 -7.49
CA ILE A 35 2.85 8.41 -8.82
C ILE A 35 1.61 8.21 -9.68
N HIS A 36 1.61 8.72 -10.91
CA HIS A 36 0.53 8.53 -11.89
C HIS A 36 1.10 8.09 -13.25
N LYS A 37 0.98 6.80 -13.58
CA LYS A 37 1.48 6.25 -14.85
C LYS A 37 0.38 5.91 -15.87
N TYR A 38 -0.77 5.45 -15.41
CA TYR A 38 -1.89 4.96 -16.26
C TYR A 38 -3.22 5.42 -15.68
N GLU A 39 -4.30 4.65 -15.79
CA GLU A 39 -5.58 4.86 -15.10
C GLU A 39 -5.50 4.57 -13.57
N LEU A 40 -4.29 4.36 -13.07
CA LEU A 40 -3.92 3.97 -11.72
C LEU A 40 -2.86 4.94 -11.17
N GLY A 41 -3.11 5.42 -9.96
CA GLY A 41 -2.16 6.16 -9.16
C GLY A 41 -1.69 5.37 -7.93
N LEU A 42 -0.49 5.68 -7.45
CA LEU A 42 0.05 5.12 -6.22
C LEU A 42 0.37 6.26 -5.25
N LEU A 43 -0.13 6.16 -4.02
CA LEU A 43 0.07 7.15 -2.97
C LEU A 43 1.08 6.68 -1.94
N TYR A 44 1.99 7.57 -1.56
CA TYR A 44 2.82 7.42 -0.37
C TYR A 44 2.08 8.00 0.82
N VAL A 45 1.28 7.18 1.50
CA VAL A 45 0.51 7.62 2.68
C VAL A 45 1.27 7.43 3.99
N ALA A 46 2.35 6.66 3.98
CA ALA A 46 3.25 6.44 5.11
C ALA A 46 4.71 6.33 4.64
N ALA A 47 5.65 6.75 5.50
CA ALA A 47 7.09 6.58 5.30
C ALA A 47 7.70 5.56 6.30
N THR A 48 6.86 4.78 6.96
CA THR A 48 7.26 3.81 7.98
C THR A 48 6.51 2.49 7.78
N CYS A 49 7.11 1.40 8.26
CA CYS A 49 6.50 0.08 8.34
C CYS A 49 6.72 -0.49 9.75
N SER A 50 5.92 -1.46 10.17
CA SER A 50 6.13 -2.16 11.46
C SER A 50 7.44 -2.98 11.49
N ALA A 51 7.92 -3.41 10.33
CA ALA A 51 9.28 -3.90 10.13
C ALA A 51 9.80 -3.51 8.74
N HIS A 52 11.12 -3.30 8.63
CA HIS A 52 11.76 -2.93 7.35
C HIS A 52 12.25 -4.18 6.62
N CYS A 53 11.66 -4.45 5.46
CA CYS A 53 12.13 -5.51 4.58
C CYS A 53 13.53 -5.19 4.07
N ARG A 54 14.48 -6.14 4.15
CA ARG A 54 15.85 -5.97 3.62
C ARG A 54 15.94 -5.95 2.09
N PHE A 55 14.82 -6.17 1.42
CA PHE A 55 14.65 -6.11 -0.04
C PHE A 55 13.71 -4.97 -0.45
N CYS A 56 13.47 -3.99 0.44
CA CYS A 56 12.59 -2.86 0.14
C CYS A 56 13.20 -1.96 -0.93
N TYR A 57 12.61 -1.94 -2.13
CA TYR A 57 13.06 -1.04 -3.21
C TYR A 57 12.67 0.44 -2.99
N ARG A 58 11.98 0.77 -1.89
CA ARG A 58 11.63 2.14 -1.48
C ARG A 58 12.40 2.60 -0.25
N GLU A 59 13.60 2.07 -0.05
CA GLU A 59 14.47 2.45 1.06
C GLU A 59 14.69 3.97 1.13
N GLU A 60 14.82 4.65 -0.01
CA GLU A 60 14.92 6.11 -0.10
C GLU A 60 13.78 6.87 0.61
N LEU A 61 12.54 6.38 0.50
CA LEU A 61 11.36 6.97 1.14
C LEU A 61 11.39 6.76 2.65
N ILE A 62 11.74 5.54 3.08
CA ILE A 62 11.76 5.15 4.50
C ILE A 62 12.94 5.77 5.23
N GLY A 63 14.12 5.76 4.61
CA GLY A 63 15.34 6.37 5.10
C GLY A 63 15.34 7.90 5.03
N ARG A 64 14.29 8.51 4.47
CA ARG A 64 14.16 9.96 4.25
C ARG A 64 15.41 10.57 3.63
N LYS A 65 16.01 9.84 2.67
CA LYS A 65 17.20 10.30 1.96
C LYS A 65 16.82 11.50 1.10
N GLU A 66 17.70 12.49 1.05
CA GLU A 66 17.59 13.55 0.07
C GLU A 66 17.80 12.98 -1.33
N ILE A 67 16.95 13.39 -2.26
CA ILE A 67 16.99 12.97 -3.65
C ILE A 67 17.11 14.19 -4.53
N VAL A 68 17.89 14.08 -5.62
CA VAL A 68 17.97 15.11 -6.65
C VAL A 68 16.84 14.88 -7.65
N ARG A 69 15.97 15.86 -7.81
CA ARG A 69 14.87 15.83 -8.79
C ARG A 69 15.35 16.29 -10.17
N GLU A 70 14.55 16.03 -11.20
CA GLU A 70 14.85 16.40 -12.59
C GLU A 70 15.02 17.93 -12.78
N ASP A 71 14.39 18.74 -11.92
CA ASP A 71 14.52 20.20 -11.90
C ASP A 71 15.77 20.71 -11.14
N GLY A 72 16.62 19.79 -10.64
CA GLY A 72 17.83 20.11 -9.88
C GLY A 72 17.60 20.39 -8.39
N THR A 73 16.36 20.32 -7.89
CA THR A 73 16.09 20.49 -6.46
C THR A 73 16.46 19.24 -5.67
N THR A 74 16.94 19.45 -4.43
CA THR A 74 17.30 18.38 -3.51
C THR A 74 16.43 18.44 -2.27
N ALA A 75 15.60 17.41 -2.04
CA ALA A 75 14.80 17.28 -0.82
C ALA A 75 14.39 15.82 -0.59
N PRO A 76 13.93 15.42 0.60
CA PRO A 76 13.34 14.10 0.81
C PRO A 76 12.03 13.91 0.04
N LYS A 77 11.68 12.65 -0.28
CA LYS A 77 10.35 12.31 -0.79
C LYS A 77 9.28 12.66 0.26
N GLY A 78 8.32 13.46 -0.15
CA GLY A 78 7.18 13.84 0.67
C GLY A 78 6.08 12.79 0.65
N LEU A 79 5.23 12.87 1.67
CA LEU A 79 4.02 12.06 1.78
C LEU A 79 2.86 12.75 1.08
N ALA A 80 1.98 11.95 0.52
CA ALA A 80 0.74 12.40 -0.09
C ALA A 80 -0.07 13.22 0.92
N GLN A 81 -0.63 14.35 0.47
CA GLN A 81 -1.53 15.19 1.26
C GLN A 81 -2.93 15.12 0.68
N LEU A 82 -3.91 14.66 1.46
CA LEU A 82 -5.25 14.34 0.96
C LEU A 82 -5.90 15.51 0.19
N GLY A 83 -5.74 16.74 0.65
CA GLY A 83 -6.28 17.93 -0.03
C GLY A 83 -5.67 18.15 -1.41
N GLU A 84 -4.35 18.04 -1.54
CA GLU A 84 -3.64 18.18 -2.81
C GLU A 84 -3.99 17.03 -3.77
N ILE A 85 -4.02 15.79 -3.26
CA ILE A 85 -4.40 14.62 -4.05
C ILE A 85 -5.82 14.73 -4.56
N SER A 86 -6.77 15.12 -3.69
CA SER A 86 -8.18 15.27 -4.07
C SER A 86 -8.36 16.34 -5.14
N ARG A 87 -7.63 17.46 -5.04
CA ARG A 87 -7.64 18.52 -6.05
C ARG A 87 -7.09 18.02 -7.38
N TYR A 88 -5.95 17.32 -7.34
CA TYR A 88 -5.33 16.74 -8.52
C TYR A 88 -6.25 15.75 -9.24
N ILE A 89 -6.83 14.79 -8.52
CA ILE A 89 -7.75 13.78 -9.10
C ILE A 89 -8.93 14.46 -9.78
N LYS A 90 -9.58 15.41 -9.09
CA LYS A 90 -10.75 16.13 -9.62
C LYS A 90 -10.39 16.92 -10.88
N GLU A 91 -9.28 17.65 -10.87
CA GLU A 91 -8.86 18.44 -12.02
C GLU A 91 -8.41 17.57 -13.21
N HIS A 92 -7.59 16.55 -12.96
CA HIS A 92 -7.16 15.59 -13.98
C HIS A 92 -8.37 14.94 -14.66
N ASN A 93 -9.32 14.43 -13.87
CA ASN A 93 -10.51 13.76 -14.40
C ASN A 93 -11.46 14.72 -15.12
N ARG A 94 -11.55 15.98 -14.68
CA ARG A 94 -12.31 17.03 -15.39
C ARG A 94 -11.72 17.31 -16.77
N LEU A 95 -10.40 17.45 -16.87
CA LEU A 95 -9.69 17.69 -18.13
C LEU A 95 -9.83 16.50 -19.09
N VAL A 96 -9.69 15.28 -18.58
CA VAL A 96 -9.92 14.05 -19.35
C VAL A 96 -11.34 14.00 -19.92
N ALA A 97 -12.36 14.28 -19.09
CA ALA A 97 -13.76 14.29 -19.53
C ALA A 97 -14.03 15.38 -20.58
N GLY A 98 -13.41 16.56 -20.44
CA GLY A 98 -13.51 17.65 -21.40
C GLY A 98 -12.76 17.45 -22.72
N ASN A 99 -11.90 16.42 -22.81
CA ASN A 99 -11.02 16.19 -23.95
C ASN A 99 -11.09 14.74 -24.47
N GLY A 100 -12.31 14.26 -24.77
CA GLY A 100 -12.52 12.99 -25.45
C GLY A 100 -12.02 11.75 -24.71
N GLY A 101 -11.89 11.82 -23.37
CA GLY A 101 -11.40 10.72 -22.55
C GLY A 101 -9.88 10.65 -22.39
N ARG A 102 -9.13 11.69 -22.81
CA ARG A 102 -7.68 11.76 -22.59
C ARG A 102 -7.25 13.13 -22.07
N HIS A 103 -6.30 13.16 -21.15
CA HIS A 103 -5.74 14.41 -20.65
C HIS A 103 -4.99 15.14 -21.77
N PRO A 104 -5.21 16.45 -21.99
CA PRO A 104 -4.68 17.17 -23.15
C PRO A 104 -3.14 17.19 -23.21
N GLU A 105 -2.47 17.34 -22.07
CA GLU A 105 -1.00 17.41 -22.03
C GLU A 105 -0.32 16.04 -21.90
N THR A 106 -0.87 15.17 -21.06
CA THR A 106 -0.20 13.91 -20.67
C THR A 106 -0.68 12.70 -21.45
N GLY A 107 -1.80 12.82 -22.18
CA GLY A 107 -2.45 11.71 -22.90
C GLY A 107 -3.07 10.64 -22.00
N ARG A 108 -2.90 10.75 -20.67
CA ARG A 108 -3.41 9.79 -19.69
C ARG A 108 -4.93 9.79 -19.65
N GLU A 109 -5.49 8.62 -19.40
CA GLU A 109 -6.92 8.41 -19.23
C GLU A 109 -7.38 8.86 -17.85
N ARG A 110 -8.66 8.62 -17.55
CA ARG A 110 -9.27 8.95 -16.28
C ARG A 110 -8.58 8.17 -15.15
N LEU A 111 -8.14 8.88 -14.13
CA LEU A 111 -7.61 8.27 -12.92
C LEU A 111 -8.78 7.71 -12.12
N ARG A 112 -8.98 6.39 -12.20
CA ARG A 112 -10.10 5.69 -11.57
C ARG A 112 -9.67 4.78 -10.42
N GLU A 113 -8.38 4.50 -10.30
CA GLU A 113 -7.85 3.59 -9.30
C GLU A 113 -6.69 4.19 -8.51
N ILE A 114 -6.69 3.99 -7.19
CA ILE A 114 -5.59 4.40 -6.30
C ILE A 114 -5.10 3.22 -5.47
N LEU A 115 -3.79 3.00 -5.45
CA LEU A 115 -3.10 2.15 -4.48
C LEU A 115 -2.50 2.99 -3.35
N MET A 116 -3.07 2.89 -2.16
CA MET A 116 -2.47 3.39 -0.91
C MET A 116 -1.26 2.52 -0.56
N SER A 117 -0.07 3.14 -0.47
CA SER A 117 1.21 2.47 -0.24
C SER A 117 2.22 3.46 0.40
N GLY A 118 3.49 3.40 0.00
CA GLY A 118 4.61 4.12 0.63
C GLY A 118 5.50 3.11 1.36
N GLY A 119 5.57 3.24 2.68
CA GLY A 119 5.90 2.15 3.60
C GLY A 119 4.72 1.17 3.70
N ASP A 120 4.07 1.08 4.87
CA ASP A 120 2.85 0.30 5.04
C ASP A 120 1.68 1.19 5.51
N PRO A 121 0.58 1.34 4.76
CA PRO A 121 -0.58 2.12 5.17
C PRO A 121 -1.22 1.67 6.49
N MET A 122 -1.03 0.42 6.91
CA MET A 122 -1.62 -0.10 8.15
C MET A 122 -0.94 0.42 9.41
N VAL A 123 0.21 1.10 9.31
CA VAL A 123 0.78 1.87 10.44
C VAL A 123 -0.06 3.12 10.78
N LEU A 124 -0.94 3.55 9.86
CA LEU A 124 -1.85 4.66 10.11
C LEU A 124 -2.98 4.22 11.05
N GLY A 125 -3.39 5.11 11.95
CA GLY A 125 -4.57 4.89 12.78
C GLY A 125 -5.88 4.85 11.97
N ASN A 126 -6.91 4.17 12.49
CA ASN A 126 -8.20 3.99 11.79
C ASN A 126 -8.82 5.31 11.31
N LYS A 127 -8.69 6.40 12.07
CA LYS A 127 -9.14 7.75 11.66
C LYS A 127 -8.50 8.22 10.36
N ASN A 128 -7.19 8.02 10.22
CA ASN A 128 -6.44 8.48 9.05
C ASN A 128 -6.73 7.60 7.83
N ILE A 129 -6.87 6.28 8.03
CA ILE A 129 -7.29 5.38 6.95
C ILE A 129 -8.70 5.76 6.48
N ALA A 130 -9.65 5.95 7.39
CA ALA A 130 -11.01 6.37 7.06
C ALA A 130 -11.05 7.69 6.27
N ALA A 131 -10.25 8.68 6.69
CA ALA A 131 -10.14 9.96 5.99
C ALA A 131 -9.61 9.80 4.56
N TRP A 132 -8.60 8.95 4.36
CA TRP A 132 -8.09 8.64 3.02
C TRP A 132 -9.12 7.93 2.16
N LEU A 133 -9.78 6.89 2.68
CA LEU A 133 -10.78 6.14 1.94
C LEU A 133 -11.94 7.03 1.50
N ALA A 134 -12.51 7.80 2.43
CA ALA A 134 -13.61 8.73 2.16
C ALA A 134 -13.18 9.83 1.17
N GLY A 135 -12.04 10.48 1.40
CA GLY A 135 -11.59 11.56 0.52
C GLY A 135 -11.26 11.10 -0.90
N LEU A 136 -10.75 9.87 -1.08
CA LEU A 136 -10.55 9.29 -2.41
C LEU A 136 -11.87 8.96 -3.10
N ALA A 137 -12.84 8.40 -2.36
CA ALA A 137 -14.18 8.16 -2.89
C ALA A 137 -14.85 9.47 -3.34
N GLU A 138 -14.81 10.52 -2.51
CA GLU A 138 -15.32 11.86 -2.82
C GLU A 138 -14.57 12.57 -3.97
N ALA A 139 -13.33 12.16 -4.24
CA ALA A 139 -12.57 12.61 -5.41
C ALA A 139 -12.98 11.88 -6.71
N GLY A 140 -13.82 10.84 -6.61
CA GLY A 140 -14.33 10.07 -7.75
C GLY A 140 -13.49 8.86 -8.12
N ILE A 141 -12.67 8.34 -7.19
CA ILE A 141 -11.95 7.07 -7.35
C ILE A 141 -12.91 5.89 -7.15
N GLU A 142 -12.90 4.95 -8.08
CA GLU A 142 -13.81 3.80 -8.13
C GLU A 142 -13.21 2.54 -7.51
N ASN A 143 -11.87 2.46 -7.52
CA ASN A 143 -11.13 1.32 -7.02
C ASN A 143 -10.03 1.82 -6.08
N ILE A 144 -10.10 1.42 -4.81
CA ILE A 144 -9.07 1.70 -3.83
C ILE A 144 -8.38 0.39 -3.47
N ARG A 145 -7.06 0.36 -3.60
CA ARG A 145 -6.21 -0.74 -3.15
C ARG A 145 -5.40 -0.30 -1.95
N ILE A 146 -5.24 -1.17 -0.97
CA ILE A 146 -4.36 -0.97 0.18
C ILE A 146 -3.25 -2.02 0.13
N GLY A 147 -2.01 -1.60 -0.11
CA GLY A 147 -0.86 -2.50 -0.12
C GLY A 147 -0.26 -2.65 1.26
N THR A 148 -0.29 -3.85 1.83
CA THR A 148 0.15 -4.08 3.21
C THR A 148 0.86 -5.42 3.40
N LYS A 149 1.92 -5.40 4.21
CA LYS A 149 2.60 -6.56 4.76
C LYS A 149 2.22 -6.79 6.23
N GLU A 150 1.36 -5.95 6.79
CA GLU A 150 0.99 -5.95 8.21
C GLU A 150 0.32 -7.26 8.66
N LEU A 151 -0.31 -8.01 7.75
CA LEU A 151 -0.83 -9.36 8.07
C LEU A 151 0.28 -10.35 8.47
N ALA A 152 1.51 -10.14 8.00
CA ALA A 152 2.70 -10.91 8.38
C ALA A 152 3.36 -10.35 9.65
N PHE A 153 3.45 -9.02 9.77
CA PHE A 153 4.20 -8.37 10.85
C PHE A 153 3.41 -8.16 12.14
N TYR A 154 2.15 -7.73 12.02
CA TYR A 154 1.29 -7.41 13.17
C TYR A 154 -0.19 -7.67 12.83
N PRO A 155 -0.59 -8.95 12.70
CA PRO A 155 -1.97 -9.32 12.33
C PRO A 155 -3.04 -8.85 13.34
N GLU A 156 -2.66 -8.52 14.57
CA GLU A 156 -3.53 -7.91 15.58
C GLU A 156 -4.05 -6.52 15.17
N ARG A 157 -3.36 -5.83 14.25
CA ARG A 157 -3.83 -4.55 13.66
C ARG A 157 -5.23 -4.65 13.04
N PHE A 158 -5.60 -5.84 12.57
CA PHE A 158 -6.89 -6.17 11.98
C PHE A 158 -7.85 -6.63 13.08
N ASP A 159 -8.29 -5.67 13.88
CA ASP A 159 -9.16 -5.84 15.03
C ASP A 159 -10.63 -5.48 14.70
N PRO A 160 -11.59 -5.73 15.62
CA PRO A 160 -12.99 -5.38 15.39
C PRO A 160 -13.24 -3.90 15.06
N THR A 161 -12.42 -2.99 15.60
CA THR A 161 -12.56 -1.54 15.37
C THR A 161 -12.14 -1.16 13.95
N PHE A 162 -11.06 -1.75 13.44
CA PHE A 162 -10.62 -1.59 12.05
C PHE A 162 -11.70 -2.08 11.09
N PHE A 163 -12.26 -3.26 11.36
CA PHE A 163 -13.32 -3.83 10.55
C PHE A 163 -14.62 -3.00 10.60
N ALA A 164 -15.00 -2.50 11.77
CA ALA A 164 -16.15 -1.59 11.89
C ALA A 164 -15.95 -0.29 11.09
N MET A 165 -14.72 0.22 11.01
CA MET A 165 -14.37 1.37 10.18
C MET A 165 -14.51 1.06 8.69
N LEU A 166 -14.01 -0.09 8.24
CA LEU A 166 -14.18 -0.55 6.85
C LEU A 166 -15.67 -0.73 6.49
N ASP A 167 -16.46 -1.35 7.38
CA ASP A 167 -17.89 -1.54 7.16
C ASP A 167 -18.65 -0.20 7.10
N ALA A 168 -18.22 0.80 7.89
CA ALA A 168 -18.78 2.15 7.82
C ALA A 168 -18.43 2.85 6.49
N PHE A 169 -17.20 2.67 6.01
CA PHE A 169 -16.79 3.18 4.69
C PHE A 169 -17.64 2.56 3.57
N HIS A 170 -17.80 1.24 3.54
CA HIS A 170 -18.60 0.58 2.50
C HIS A 170 -20.08 0.99 2.53
N ARG A 171 -20.67 1.16 3.72
CA ARG A 171 -22.04 1.68 3.82
C ARG A 171 -22.18 3.10 3.26
N ALA A 172 -21.14 3.93 3.37
CA ALA A 172 -21.15 5.30 2.88
C ALA A 172 -20.86 5.39 1.37
N TYR A 173 -20.02 4.50 0.84
CA TYR A 173 -19.56 4.49 -0.56
C TYR A 173 -19.66 3.07 -1.15
N PRO A 174 -20.88 2.49 -1.28
CA PRO A 174 -21.07 1.11 -1.70
C PRO A 174 -20.60 0.82 -3.14
N GLU A 175 -20.46 1.85 -3.97
CA GLU A 175 -19.98 1.78 -5.35
C GLU A 175 -18.45 1.67 -5.46
N VAL A 176 -17.71 1.97 -4.39
CA VAL A 176 -16.24 1.95 -4.40
C VAL A 176 -15.73 0.56 -4.05
N ASN A 177 -14.94 0.00 -4.96
CA ASN A 177 -14.34 -1.32 -4.79
C ASN A 177 -13.09 -1.23 -3.92
N LEU A 178 -13.04 -1.98 -2.83
CA LEU A 178 -11.87 -2.06 -1.96
C LEU A 178 -11.09 -3.35 -2.19
N ARG A 179 -9.76 -3.25 -2.37
CA ARG A 179 -8.86 -4.40 -2.48
C ARG A 179 -7.71 -4.33 -1.49
N MET A 180 -7.40 -5.46 -0.86
CA MET A 180 -6.28 -5.61 0.05
C MET A 180 -5.15 -6.33 -0.67
N MET A 181 -4.08 -5.64 -1.04
CA MET A 181 -2.91 -6.26 -1.63
C MET A 181 -2.00 -6.77 -0.50
N VAL A 182 -2.10 -8.06 -0.20
CA VAL A 182 -1.36 -8.69 0.91
C VAL A 182 0.04 -9.13 0.48
N HIS A 183 1.01 -9.05 1.38
CA HIS A 183 2.40 -9.38 1.07
C HIS A 183 2.99 -10.45 2.01
N PHE A 184 2.91 -11.71 1.58
CA PHE A 184 3.69 -12.82 2.15
C PHE A 184 4.80 -13.24 1.19
N ASN A 185 6.00 -13.46 1.72
CA ASN A 185 7.19 -13.93 1.02
C ASN A 185 7.52 -15.39 1.37
N HIS A 186 7.15 -15.86 2.56
CA HIS A 186 7.50 -17.19 3.04
C HIS A 186 6.40 -17.80 3.92
N PRO A 187 6.14 -19.12 3.88
CA PRO A 187 5.09 -19.73 4.69
C PRO A 187 5.25 -19.54 6.21
N ASP A 188 6.48 -19.48 6.72
CA ASP A 188 6.79 -19.09 8.11
C ASP A 188 6.13 -17.79 8.59
N GLU A 189 5.75 -16.88 7.69
CA GLU A 189 5.10 -15.62 8.06
C GLU A 189 3.61 -15.79 8.44
N PHE A 190 2.99 -16.92 8.12
CA PHE A 190 1.57 -17.14 8.37
C PHE A 190 1.18 -18.58 8.78
N LEU A 191 2.11 -19.54 8.71
CA LEU A 191 1.90 -20.92 9.15
C LEU A 191 2.59 -21.18 10.49
N ARG A 192 1.97 -22.01 11.33
CA ARG A 192 2.56 -22.44 12.61
C ARG A 192 3.54 -23.56 12.37
N LYS A 193 4.63 -23.52 13.14
CA LYS A 193 5.61 -24.60 13.23
C LYS A 193 5.54 -25.33 14.56
N ALA A 194 5.76 -26.63 14.53
CA ALA A 194 6.03 -27.45 15.69
C ALA A 194 7.45 -27.17 16.23
N PRO A 195 7.80 -27.61 17.45
CA PRO A 195 9.13 -27.40 18.02
C PRO A 195 10.28 -27.99 17.19
N ASP A 196 10.00 -29.00 16.36
CA ASP A 196 10.96 -29.62 15.44
C ASP A 196 11.15 -28.84 14.12
N GLY A 197 10.42 -27.74 13.94
CA GLY A 197 10.49 -26.87 12.76
C GLY A 197 9.58 -27.29 11.59
N SER A 198 8.86 -28.40 11.69
CA SER A 198 7.86 -28.82 10.70
C SER A 198 6.61 -27.94 10.76
N TYR A 199 5.87 -27.81 9.65
CA TYR A 199 4.57 -27.13 9.68
C TYR A 199 3.52 -28.04 10.31
N ILE A 200 2.66 -27.46 11.13
CA ILE A 200 1.60 -28.21 11.82
C ILE A 200 0.46 -28.48 10.86
N ASP A 201 -0.01 -29.72 10.76
CA ASP A 201 -1.20 -30.07 9.99
C ASP A 201 -2.49 -29.57 10.66
N ASN A 202 -3.45 -29.17 9.84
CA ASN A 202 -4.80 -28.82 10.28
C ASN A 202 -5.71 -30.06 10.17
N PRO A 203 -6.38 -30.50 11.26
CA PRO A 203 -7.29 -31.64 11.20
C PRO A 203 -8.44 -31.49 10.19
N LYS A 204 -8.77 -30.27 9.78
CA LYS A 204 -9.79 -29.96 8.77
C LYS A 204 -9.23 -29.85 7.33
N GLY A 205 -7.97 -30.23 7.13
CA GLY A 205 -7.25 -30.15 5.86
C GLY A 205 -6.35 -28.91 5.75
N GLY A 206 -5.21 -29.09 5.09
CA GLY A 206 -4.17 -28.07 4.92
C GLY A 206 -3.28 -27.90 6.15
N LEU A 207 -2.50 -26.82 6.18
CA LEU A 207 -1.58 -26.49 7.28
C LEU A 207 -2.25 -25.51 8.27
N GLU A 208 -1.83 -25.56 9.53
CA GLU A 208 -2.33 -24.69 10.59
C GLU A 208 -1.69 -23.30 10.48
N TRP A 209 -2.55 -22.29 10.41
CA TRP A 209 -2.13 -20.89 10.32
C TRP A 209 -1.87 -20.29 11.70
N ILE A 210 -1.06 -19.23 11.75
CA ILE A 210 -0.94 -18.37 12.94
C ILE A 210 -2.35 -17.84 13.27
N PRO A 211 -2.86 -17.98 14.52
CA PRO A 211 -4.27 -17.72 14.81
C PRO A 211 -4.71 -16.28 14.51
N ALA A 212 -3.86 -15.30 14.83
CA ALA A 212 -4.14 -13.88 14.56
C ALA A 212 -4.21 -13.59 13.05
N THR A 213 -3.24 -14.06 12.27
CA THR A 213 -3.23 -13.93 10.80
C THR A 213 -4.45 -14.61 10.18
N ARG A 214 -4.77 -15.84 10.61
CA ARG A 214 -5.95 -16.58 10.13
C ARG A 214 -7.24 -15.83 10.42
N ARG A 215 -7.39 -15.26 11.62
CA ARG A 215 -8.55 -14.45 12.01
C ARG A 215 -8.67 -13.24 11.08
N ALA A 216 -7.60 -12.48 10.90
CA ALA A 216 -7.58 -11.28 10.08
C ALA A 216 -7.97 -11.58 8.61
N VAL A 217 -7.36 -12.59 8.00
CA VAL A 217 -7.69 -13.01 6.62
C VAL A 217 -9.13 -13.49 6.50
N LYS A 218 -9.63 -14.26 7.47
CA LYS A 218 -11.04 -14.70 7.47
C LYS A 218 -12.01 -13.54 7.61
N GLU A 219 -11.72 -12.56 8.45
CA GLU A 219 -12.56 -11.37 8.60
C GLU A 219 -12.56 -10.51 7.33
N LEU A 220 -11.43 -10.35 6.66
CA LEU A 220 -11.40 -9.72 5.34
C LEU A 220 -12.23 -10.52 4.32
N ALA A 221 -12.04 -11.84 4.24
CA ALA A 221 -12.72 -12.70 3.27
C ALA A 221 -14.23 -12.88 3.54
N ARG A 222 -14.70 -12.58 4.74
CA ARG A 222 -16.14 -12.58 5.09
C ARG A 222 -16.89 -11.41 4.48
N ARG A 223 -16.19 -10.37 4.03
CA ARG A 223 -16.76 -9.18 3.39
C ARG A 223 -16.68 -9.38 1.89
N ASP A 224 -17.81 -9.72 1.27
CA ASP A 224 -17.94 -9.97 -0.16
C ASP A 224 -17.54 -8.78 -1.05
N TRP A 225 -17.61 -7.57 -0.50
CA TRP A 225 -17.19 -6.33 -1.15
C TRP A 225 -15.68 -6.02 -1.05
N ILE A 226 -14.90 -6.85 -0.33
CA ILE A 226 -13.43 -6.74 -0.26
C ILE A 226 -12.80 -7.88 -1.07
N SER A 227 -11.93 -7.53 -2.02
CA SER A 227 -11.04 -8.50 -2.66
C SER A 227 -9.68 -8.55 -1.96
N ILE A 228 -9.09 -9.73 -1.81
CA ILE A 228 -7.74 -9.95 -1.24
C ILE A 228 -6.84 -10.57 -2.30
#